data_AF-B6B893-F1
#
_entry.id   AF-B6B893-F1
#
_cell.length_a   1.000
_cell.length_b   1.000
_cell.length_c   1.000
_cell.angle_alpha   90.00
_cell.angle_beta   90.00
_cell.angle_gamma   90.00
#
_symmetry.space_group_name_H-M   'P 1'
#
loop_
_entity.id
_entity.type
_entity.pdbx_description
1 polymer ?
#
loop_
_entity_poly.entity_id
_entity_poly.type
_entity_poly.pdbx_seq_one_letter_code
_entity_poly.pdbx_strand_id
1 'polypeptide(L)'
;MDSNAGHSLDRHGPGVSDEDLIQRLKTGKPPNAKTDDERSYTGASSKFHSPQDWLAGREMAAQAAKGKGVEIDDTEMTVSGNPLDWPEENFDCTVEHGRPIDKAYVGRKKHVRLDDNGEPVPDKTYETFEEIEGLTRAYVNFIWEPEKLPAETTDHPAPGTAHPEVKPQDNADYAGKYQERHGTAPAKIPGRWVMMQQYPVADGWDNETKTYTNANPGNMIP
;
A
#
# COMPACT_ATOMS: atom_id res chain seq x y z
N MET A 1 -2.30 0.47 18.26
CA MET A 1 -1.13 0.25 17.38
C MET A 1 -1.69 -0.27 16.07
N ASP A 2 -2.20 0.62 15.23
CA ASP A 2 -2.82 0.26 13.94
C ASP A 2 -1.86 0.71 12.84
N SER A 3 -0.73 0.00 12.70
CA SER A 3 0.21 0.27 11.63
C SER A 3 -0.20 -0.50 10.39
N ASN A 4 -0.39 0.21 9.29
CA ASN A 4 -0.64 -0.35 7.96
C ASN A 4 0.48 -1.29 7.48
N ALA A 5 1.67 -1.25 8.08
CA ALA A 5 2.74 -2.21 7.81
C ALA A 5 2.37 -3.64 8.18
N GLY A 6 1.50 -3.84 9.19
CA GLY A 6 0.96 -5.16 9.54
C GLY A 6 0.15 -5.75 8.39
N HIS A 7 -0.69 -4.95 7.72
CA HIS A 7 -1.49 -5.41 6.59
C HIS A 7 -0.67 -5.88 5.39
N SER A 8 0.49 -5.26 5.13
CA SER A 8 1.40 -5.74 4.08
C SER A 8 2.04 -7.08 4.46
N LEU A 9 2.51 -7.22 5.70
CA LEU A 9 3.12 -8.44 6.18
C LEU A 9 2.11 -9.60 6.24
N ASP A 10 0.87 -9.34 6.65
CA ASP A 10 -0.21 -10.33 6.71
C ASP A 10 -0.61 -10.87 5.33
N ARG A 11 -0.36 -10.10 4.26
CA ARG A 11 -0.82 -10.41 2.90
C ARG A 11 0.29 -10.89 1.97
N HIS A 12 1.54 -10.54 2.27
CA HIS A 12 2.70 -10.78 1.40
C HIS A 12 3.93 -11.25 2.18
N GLY A 13 3.86 -11.32 3.50
CA GLY A 13 4.97 -11.81 4.32
C GLY A 13 5.24 -13.30 4.15
N PRO A 14 6.37 -13.77 4.67
CA PRO A 14 6.80 -15.17 4.57
C PRO A 14 5.88 -16.17 5.30
N GLY A 15 5.06 -15.68 6.23
CA GLY A 15 4.10 -16.49 6.96
C GLY A 15 2.84 -16.85 6.15
N VAL A 16 2.63 -16.24 4.98
CA VAL A 16 1.43 -16.51 4.15
C VAL A 16 1.55 -17.89 3.51
N SER A 17 0.51 -18.72 3.65
CA SER A 17 0.50 -20.06 3.07
C SER A 17 0.31 -20.04 1.56
N ASP A 18 0.74 -21.10 0.86
CA ASP A 18 0.52 -21.22 -0.58
C ASP A 18 -0.99 -21.35 -0.89
N GLU A 19 -1.73 -22.04 -0.01
CA GLU A 19 -3.18 -22.13 -0.07
C GLU A 19 -3.82 -20.75 -0.03
N ASP A 20 -3.39 -19.85 0.85
CA ASP A 20 -3.94 -18.49 0.94
C ASP A 20 -3.68 -17.66 -0.31
N LEU A 21 -2.48 -17.77 -0.92
CA LEU A 21 -2.17 -17.10 -2.18
C LEU A 21 -3.07 -17.61 -3.32
N ILE A 22 -3.29 -18.93 -3.39
CA ILE A 22 -4.18 -19.56 -4.38
C ILE A 22 -5.64 -19.15 -4.13
N GLN A 23 -6.10 -19.15 -2.87
CA GLN A 23 -7.45 -18.73 -2.53
C GLN A 23 -7.70 -17.27 -2.91
N ARG A 24 -6.70 -16.40 -2.75
CA ARG A 24 -6.78 -15.00 -3.19
C ARG A 24 -7.00 -14.90 -4.70
N LEU A 25 -6.29 -15.69 -5.53
CA LEU A 25 -6.53 -15.72 -6.98
C LEU A 25 -7.92 -16.26 -7.36
N LYS A 26 -8.43 -17.24 -6.62
CA LYS A 26 -9.73 -17.86 -6.89
C LYS A 26 -10.92 -17.02 -6.44
N THR A 27 -10.78 -16.27 -5.37
CA THR A 27 -11.91 -15.57 -4.72
C THR A 27 -11.83 -14.05 -4.83
N GLY A 28 -10.65 -13.51 -5.15
CA GLY A 28 -10.36 -12.08 -5.09
C GLY A 28 -10.25 -11.54 -3.66
N LYS A 29 -10.24 -12.41 -2.65
CA LYS A 29 -10.17 -12.01 -1.23
C LYS A 29 -8.77 -12.26 -0.66
N PRO A 30 -8.13 -11.25 -0.03
CA PRO A 30 -6.85 -11.46 0.65
C PRO A 30 -7.00 -12.41 1.86
N PRO A 31 -5.89 -12.95 2.40
CA PRO A 31 -5.91 -13.95 3.50
C PRO A 31 -6.65 -13.48 4.76
N ASN A 32 -6.69 -12.17 5.02
CA ASN A 32 -7.32 -11.56 6.17
C ASN A 32 -8.67 -10.86 5.86
N ALA A 33 -9.30 -11.18 4.72
CA ALA A 33 -10.54 -10.54 4.30
C ALA A 33 -11.71 -10.88 5.22
N LYS A 34 -12.51 -9.86 5.57
CA LYS A 34 -13.81 -10.05 6.21
C LYS A 34 -14.86 -10.55 5.21
N THR A 35 -15.98 -11.02 5.73
CA THR A 35 -17.07 -11.58 4.91
C THR A 35 -17.63 -10.55 3.93
N ASP A 36 -17.72 -9.29 4.35
CA ASP A 36 -18.22 -8.14 3.61
C ASP A 36 -17.16 -7.41 2.76
N ASP A 37 -15.88 -7.77 2.89
CA ASP A 37 -14.82 -7.15 2.09
C ASP A 37 -15.05 -7.38 0.59
N GLU A 38 -14.92 -6.31 -0.18
CA GLU A 38 -15.03 -6.35 -1.63
C GLU A 38 -13.94 -7.23 -2.26
N ARG A 39 -14.30 -7.90 -3.36
CA ARG A 39 -13.34 -8.67 -4.15
C ARG A 39 -12.40 -7.72 -4.88
N SER A 40 -11.10 -7.90 -4.70
CA SER A 40 -10.06 -7.20 -5.42
C SER A 40 -9.62 -8.00 -6.65
N TYR A 41 -9.33 -7.30 -7.75
CA TYR A 41 -8.68 -7.92 -8.90
C TYR A 41 -7.25 -8.29 -8.52
N THR A 42 -6.92 -9.58 -8.57
CA THR A 42 -5.58 -10.06 -8.24
C THR A 42 -5.06 -10.92 -9.39
N GLY A 43 -4.30 -10.31 -10.32
CA GLY A 43 -3.68 -11.03 -11.43
C GLY A 43 -2.53 -11.95 -11.00
N ALA A 44 -1.89 -11.62 -9.88
CA ALA A 44 -0.85 -12.39 -9.23
C ALA A 44 -0.91 -12.23 -7.71
N SER A 45 -0.59 -13.29 -6.97
CA SER A 45 -0.45 -13.26 -5.52
C SER A 45 0.93 -13.77 -5.13
N SER A 46 1.72 -12.92 -4.48
CA SER A 46 3.13 -13.17 -4.14
C SER A 46 3.38 -13.05 -2.64
N LYS A 47 4.41 -13.74 -2.17
CA LYS A 47 4.95 -13.62 -0.81
C LYS A 47 6.47 -13.58 -0.82
N PHE A 48 7.06 -12.95 0.20
CA PHE A 48 8.50 -13.04 0.44
C PHE A 48 8.89 -14.43 0.95
N HIS A 49 10.11 -14.87 0.65
CA HIS A 49 10.68 -16.11 1.17
C HIS A 49 10.98 -16.03 2.67
N SER A 50 11.44 -14.87 3.14
CA SER A 50 11.89 -14.70 4.52
C SER A 50 11.58 -13.31 5.09
N PRO A 51 11.54 -13.16 6.43
CA PRO A 51 11.43 -11.84 7.06
C PRO A 51 12.57 -10.91 6.67
N GLN A 52 13.76 -11.46 6.43
CA GLN A 52 14.95 -10.72 6.01
C GLN A 52 14.77 -10.13 4.61
N ASP A 53 14.13 -10.85 3.68
CA ASP A 53 13.83 -10.33 2.34
C ASP A 53 12.85 -9.17 2.39
N TRP A 54 11.83 -9.30 3.24
CA TRP A 54 10.87 -8.23 3.47
C TRP A 54 11.56 -6.99 4.07
N LEU A 55 12.38 -7.15 5.12
CA LEU A 55 13.11 -6.03 5.72
C LEU A 55 14.07 -5.37 4.74
N ALA A 56 14.81 -6.17 3.95
CA ALA A 56 15.73 -5.65 2.94
C ALA A 56 15.01 -4.80 1.89
N GLY A 57 13.81 -5.20 1.45
CA GLY A 57 13.02 -4.42 0.50
C GLY A 57 12.63 -3.06 1.07
N ARG A 58 12.16 -3.03 2.32
CA ARG A 58 11.84 -1.79 3.03
C ARG A 58 13.06 -0.88 3.15
N GLU A 59 14.22 -1.42 3.53
CA GLU A 59 15.46 -0.64 3.70
C GLU A 59 15.98 -0.08 2.36
N MET A 60 15.94 -0.86 1.29
CA MET A 60 16.30 -0.39 -0.05
C MET A 60 15.39 0.75 -0.50
N ALA A 61 14.08 0.63 -0.28
CA ALA A 61 13.12 1.65 -0.65
C ALA A 61 13.26 2.92 0.22
N ALA A 62 13.59 2.78 1.50
CA ALA A 62 13.94 3.91 2.37
C ALA A 62 15.14 4.70 1.86
N GLN A 63 16.18 4.01 1.39
CA GLN A 63 17.34 4.68 0.77
C GLN A 63 16.98 5.36 -0.55
N ALA A 64 16.11 4.75 -1.35
CA ALA A 64 15.58 5.37 -2.57
C ALA A 64 14.77 6.64 -2.27
N ALA A 65 13.92 6.60 -1.24
CA ALA A 65 13.15 7.74 -0.73
C ALA A 65 14.07 8.89 -0.31
N LYS A 66 15.10 8.57 0.49
CA LYS A 66 16.12 9.53 0.91
C LYS A 66 16.83 10.19 -0.28
N GLY A 67 17.16 9.40 -1.31
CA GLY A 67 17.74 9.92 -2.57
C GLY A 67 16.82 10.87 -3.35
N LYS A 68 15.52 10.88 -3.03
CA LYS A 68 14.49 11.79 -3.59
C LYS A 68 14.08 12.91 -2.63
N GLY A 69 14.73 13.02 -1.47
CA GLY A 69 14.43 14.04 -0.46
C GLY A 69 13.29 13.68 0.48
N VAL A 70 12.85 12.42 0.50
CA VAL A 70 11.84 11.91 1.44
C VAL A 70 12.55 11.17 2.57
N GLU A 71 12.54 11.75 3.77
CA GLU A 71 13.13 11.15 4.97
C GLU A 71 12.04 10.35 5.71
N ILE A 72 12.04 9.02 5.57
CA ILE A 72 10.97 8.15 6.11
C ILE A 72 10.92 8.10 7.65
N ASP A 73 11.90 8.67 8.34
CA ASP A 73 11.94 8.77 9.80
C ASP A 73 11.46 10.14 10.31
N ASP A 74 11.02 11.04 9.43
CA ASP A 74 10.45 12.32 9.80
C ASP A 74 9.18 12.16 10.65
N THR A 75 9.04 13.02 11.65
CA THR A 75 7.89 13.07 12.58
C THR A 75 6.97 14.26 12.34
N GLU A 76 7.37 15.17 11.45
CA GLU A 76 6.57 16.31 11.04
C GLU A 76 6.80 16.63 9.56
N MET A 77 5.73 16.89 8.84
CA MET A 77 5.78 17.40 7.47
C MET A 77 5.63 18.92 7.51
N THR A 78 6.61 19.64 6.96
CA THR A 78 6.49 21.09 6.79
C THR A 78 5.59 21.38 5.61
N VAL A 79 4.55 22.18 5.84
CA VAL A 79 3.56 22.53 4.81
C VAL A 79 3.47 24.05 4.64
N SER A 80 3.17 24.51 3.44
CA SER A 80 2.93 25.93 3.17
C SER A 80 1.48 26.30 3.52
N GLY A 81 1.15 27.59 3.49
CA GLY A 81 -0.27 28.01 3.61
C GLY A 81 -1.14 27.65 2.41
N ASN A 82 -0.57 27.10 1.33
CA ASN A 82 -1.27 26.72 0.11
C ASN A 82 -1.21 25.19 -0.09
N PRO A 83 -2.33 24.46 0.06
CA PRO A 83 -2.39 23.00 -0.11
C PRO A 83 -1.83 22.46 -1.44
N LEU A 84 -1.81 23.29 -2.49
CA LEU A 84 -1.26 22.89 -3.80
C LEU A 84 0.27 22.77 -3.81
N ASP A 85 0.95 23.37 -2.84
CA ASP A 85 2.41 23.35 -2.74
C ASP A 85 2.90 22.39 -1.65
N TRP A 86 2.01 21.54 -1.13
CA TRP A 86 2.35 20.61 -0.06
C TRP A 86 3.21 19.46 -0.59
N PRO A 87 4.14 18.93 0.23
CA PRO A 87 4.91 17.74 -0.14
C PRO A 87 3.99 16.56 -0.48
N GLU A 88 4.46 15.68 -1.35
CA GLU A 88 3.76 14.42 -1.60
C GLU A 88 3.66 13.61 -0.31
N GLU A 89 2.46 13.07 -0.04
CA GLU A 89 2.18 12.22 1.12
C GLU A 89 2.35 10.73 0.83
N ASN A 90 2.87 10.40 -0.36
CA ASN A 90 3.15 9.04 -0.80
C ASN A 90 4.52 9.01 -1.47
N PHE A 91 5.32 8.01 -1.12
CA PHE A 91 6.49 7.62 -1.88
C PHE A 91 6.39 6.13 -2.21
N ASP A 92 6.36 5.79 -3.50
CA ASP A 92 6.41 4.42 -3.96
C ASP A 92 7.53 4.17 -4.97
N CYS A 93 8.07 2.96 -4.93
CA CYS A 93 9.10 2.52 -5.86
C CYS A 93 9.14 1.00 -5.97
N THR A 94 9.78 0.52 -7.03
CA THR A 94 10.19 -0.87 -7.17
C THR A 94 11.70 -0.97 -6.96
N VAL A 95 12.13 -1.83 -6.04
CA VAL A 95 13.53 -2.10 -5.73
C VAL A 95 13.98 -3.46 -6.26
N GLU A 96 15.23 -3.55 -6.68
CA GLU A 96 15.87 -4.75 -7.22
C GLU A 96 16.83 -5.33 -6.17
N HIS A 97 16.57 -6.57 -5.73
CA HIS A 97 17.37 -7.24 -4.70
C HIS A 97 18.59 -7.96 -5.28
N GLY A 98 18.65 -8.18 -6.60
CA GLY A 98 19.75 -8.88 -7.27
C GLY A 98 19.83 -10.38 -6.97
N ARG A 99 18.84 -10.91 -6.26
CA ARG A 99 18.67 -12.34 -5.94
C ARG A 99 17.18 -12.66 -5.77
N PRO A 100 16.77 -13.94 -5.91
CA PRO A 100 15.42 -14.36 -5.60
C PRO A 100 14.98 -13.99 -4.19
N ILE A 101 13.72 -13.55 -4.04
CA ILE A 101 13.13 -13.13 -2.77
C ILE A 101 11.73 -13.69 -2.50
N ASP A 102 11.18 -14.51 -3.40
CA ASP A 102 9.75 -14.76 -3.41
C ASP A 102 9.29 -16.20 -3.72
N LYS A 103 8.01 -16.40 -3.43
CA LYS A 103 7.15 -17.33 -4.18
C LYS A 103 5.89 -16.61 -4.65
N ALA A 104 5.40 -16.89 -5.86
CA ALA A 104 4.16 -16.30 -6.36
C ALA A 104 3.31 -17.25 -7.21
N TYR A 105 2.03 -16.91 -7.34
CA TYR A 105 1.09 -17.55 -8.24
C TYR A 105 0.50 -16.52 -9.20
N VAL A 106 0.50 -16.82 -10.49
CA VAL A 106 -0.02 -15.94 -11.54
C VAL A 106 -1.23 -16.59 -12.21
N GLY A 107 -2.34 -15.86 -12.28
CA GLY A 107 -3.56 -16.34 -12.91
C GLY A 107 -3.41 -16.50 -14.43
N ARG A 108 -3.82 -17.65 -14.98
CA ARG A 108 -3.72 -17.95 -16.42
C ARG A 108 -5.08 -17.98 -17.12
N LYS A 109 -6.08 -18.63 -16.54
CA LYS A 109 -7.45 -18.67 -17.06
C LYS A 109 -8.39 -17.95 -16.11
N LYS A 110 -9.04 -16.87 -16.55
CA LYS A 110 -10.04 -16.15 -15.75
C LYS A 110 -11.32 -16.98 -15.60
N HIS A 111 -11.98 -16.90 -14.44
CA HIS A 111 -13.36 -17.32 -14.32
C HIS A 111 -14.24 -16.45 -15.23
N VAL A 112 -15.39 -16.99 -15.60
CA VAL A 112 -16.42 -16.28 -16.37
C VAL A 112 -17.65 -16.14 -15.49
N ARG A 113 -18.24 -14.93 -15.46
CA ARG A 113 -19.55 -14.68 -14.86
C ARG A 113 -20.53 -14.25 -15.94
N LEU A 114 -21.82 -14.37 -15.69
CA LEU A 114 -22.83 -13.80 -16.58
C LEU A 114 -23.08 -12.34 -16.18
N ASP A 115 -23.22 -11.45 -17.16
CA ASP A 115 -23.70 -10.09 -16.95
C ASP A 115 -25.23 -10.05 -16.82
N ASP A 116 -25.80 -8.84 -16.67
CA ASP A 116 -27.25 -8.65 -16.50
C ASP A 116 -28.06 -9.09 -17.73
N ASN A 117 -27.42 -9.26 -18.89
CA ASN A 117 -28.01 -9.74 -20.13
C ASN A 117 -27.83 -11.25 -20.32
N GLY A 118 -27.17 -11.93 -19.38
CA GLY A 118 -26.84 -13.35 -19.49
C GLY A 118 -25.62 -13.64 -20.37
N GLU A 119 -24.84 -12.61 -20.76
CA GLU A 119 -23.64 -12.77 -21.57
C GLU A 119 -22.42 -13.11 -20.70
N PRO A 120 -21.56 -14.04 -21.12
CA PRO A 120 -20.35 -14.38 -20.39
C PRO A 120 -19.32 -13.25 -20.44
N VAL A 121 -19.01 -12.67 -19.28
CA VAL A 121 -17.95 -11.67 -19.11
C VAL A 121 -16.84 -12.21 -18.19
N PRO A 122 -15.56 -11.88 -18.45
CA PRO A 122 -14.47 -12.28 -17.56
C PRO A 122 -14.67 -11.75 -16.13
N ASP A 123 -14.53 -12.63 -15.15
CA ASP A 123 -14.52 -12.28 -13.73
C ASP A 123 -13.13 -11.76 -13.31
N LYS A 124 -13.05 -11.21 -12.09
CA LYS A 124 -11.83 -10.70 -11.47
C LYS A 124 -10.93 -11.79 -10.86
N THR A 125 -11.27 -13.07 -11.07
CA THR A 125 -10.67 -14.25 -10.43
C THR A 125 -10.23 -15.29 -11.47
N TYR A 126 -9.48 -16.31 -11.06
CA TYR A 126 -8.85 -17.28 -11.96
C TYR A 126 -9.17 -18.74 -11.63
N GLU A 127 -9.45 -19.53 -12.67
CA GLU A 127 -9.63 -20.98 -12.64
C GLU A 127 -8.30 -21.74 -12.52
N THR A 128 -7.30 -21.28 -13.29
CA THR A 128 -5.97 -21.88 -13.30
C THR A 128 -4.91 -20.83 -13.04
N PHE A 129 -3.81 -21.28 -12.44
CA PHE A 129 -2.69 -20.46 -12.03
C PHE A 129 -1.40 -21.22 -12.28
N GLU A 130 -0.32 -20.46 -12.46
CA GLU A 130 1.04 -20.97 -12.57
C GLU A 130 1.82 -20.54 -11.33
N GLU A 131 2.52 -21.49 -10.73
CA GLU A 131 3.50 -21.21 -9.69
C GLU A 131 4.77 -20.67 -10.34
N ILE A 132 5.26 -19.53 -9.82
CA ILE A 132 6.50 -18.91 -10.24
C ILE A 132 7.37 -18.63 -9.02
N GLU A 133 8.67 -18.70 -9.23
CA GLU A 133 9.70 -18.37 -8.26
C GLU A 133 10.88 -17.74 -8.99
N GLY A 134 11.66 -16.95 -8.25
CA GLY A 134 12.86 -16.30 -8.76
C GLY A 134 12.73 -14.80 -8.98
N LEU A 135 11.57 -14.20 -8.62
CA LEU A 135 11.38 -12.77 -8.62
C LEU A 135 12.45 -12.13 -7.74
N THR A 136 13.02 -11.05 -8.26
CA THR A 136 14.10 -10.32 -7.60
C THR A 136 13.69 -8.90 -7.23
N ARG A 137 12.50 -8.46 -7.68
CA ARG A 137 11.97 -7.13 -7.44
C ARG A 137 10.88 -7.10 -6.39
N ALA A 138 10.86 -6.06 -5.57
CA ALA A 138 9.78 -5.76 -4.65
C ALA A 138 9.23 -4.36 -4.90
N TYR A 139 7.91 -4.23 -4.95
CA TYR A 139 7.23 -2.94 -4.85
C TYR A 139 7.15 -2.56 -3.38
N VAL A 140 7.37 -1.28 -3.09
CA VAL A 140 7.26 -0.71 -1.74
C VAL A 140 6.58 0.66 -1.85
N ASN A 141 5.62 0.90 -0.97
CA ASN A 141 4.89 2.16 -0.84
C ASN A 141 4.90 2.62 0.62
N PHE A 142 5.39 3.83 0.85
CA PHE A 142 5.25 4.57 2.08
C PHE A 142 4.21 5.66 1.92
N ILE A 143 3.33 5.80 2.91
CA ILE A 143 2.41 6.93 3.01
C ILE A 143 2.66 7.69 4.30
N TRP A 144 2.43 9.00 4.28
CA TRP A 144 2.37 9.80 5.49
C TRP A 144 1.05 9.53 6.22
N GLU A 145 1.12 9.14 7.48
CA GLU A 145 -0.04 9.05 8.37
C GLU A 145 0.01 10.22 9.36
N PRO A 146 -0.87 11.23 9.23
CA PRO A 146 -0.92 12.33 10.18
C PRO A 146 -1.32 11.84 11.59
N GLU A 147 -0.75 12.47 12.62
CA GLU A 147 -1.17 12.22 13.99
C GLU A 147 -2.61 12.72 14.23
N LYS A 148 -3.24 12.16 15.26
CA LYS A 148 -4.56 12.64 15.70
C LYS A 148 -4.45 14.08 16.18
N LEU A 149 -5.43 14.92 15.84
CA LEU A 149 -5.55 16.20 16.53
C LEU A 149 -6.05 15.93 17.95
N PRO A 150 -5.38 16.46 19.00
CA PRO A 150 -5.73 16.18 20.38
C PRO A 150 -7.09 16.79 20.74
N ALA A 151 -7.65 16.34 21.87
CA ALA A 151 -8.76 17.06 22.47
C ALA A 151 -8.26 18.41 23.02
N GLU A 152 -8.97 19.50 22.71
CA GLU A 152 -8.57 20.85 23.09
C GLU A 152 -9.77 21.79 23.16
N THR A 153 -9.60 22.93 23.85
CA THR A 153 -10.55 24.05 23.77
C THR A 153 -9.82 25.20 23.11
N THR A 154 -10.30 25.64 21.95
CA THR A 154 -9.72 26.74 21.18
C THR A 154 -10.56 28.00 21.33
N ASP A 155 -9.96 29.17 21.12
CA ASP A 155 -10.69 30.44 21.09
C ASP A 155 -11.48 30.65 19.78
N HIS A 156 -11.43 29.69 18.85
CA HIS A 156 -12.05 29.75 17.54
C HIS A 156 -12.95 28.53 17.26
N PRO A 157 -14.21 28.71 16.80
CA PRO A 157 -14.91 30.00 16.76
C PRO A 157 -15.13 30.55 18.17
N ALA A 158 -15.20 31.87 18.31
CA ALA A 158 -15.51 32.50 19.59
C ALA A 158 -17.02 32.40 19.89
N PRO A 159 -17.44 32.19 21.15
CA PRO A 159 -16.64 31.96 22.36
C PRO A 159 -16.00 30.56 22.38
N GLY A 160 -14.98 30.37 23.23
CA GLY A 160 -14.12 29.18 23.23
C GLY A 160 -14.87 27.85 23.03
N THR A 161 -14.47 27.11 22.00
CA THR A 161 -15.15 25.90 21.52
C THR A 161 -14.33 24.67 21.92
N ALA A 162 -14.97 23.68 22.53
CA ALA A 162 -14.33 22.41 22.86
C ALA A 162 -14.36 21.46 21.66
N HIS A 163 -13.20 20.92 21.31
CA HIS A 163 -13.02 19.97 20.22
C HIS A 163 -12.55 18.62 20.79
N PRO A 164 -13.19 17.50 20.43
CA PRO A 164 -12.72 16.17 20.81
C PRO A 164 -11.45 15.79 20.05
N GLU A 165 -10.75 14.75 20.53
CA GLU A 165 -9.70 14.10 19.73
C GLU A 165 -10.31 13.57 18.43
N VAL A 166 -9.62 13.78 17.30
CA VAL A 166 -10.06 13.26 16.00
C VAL A 166 -8.90 12.68 15.22
N LYS A 167 -9.13 11.50 14.61
CA LYS A 167 -8.19 10.93 13.66
C LYS A 167 -8.44 11.56 12.27
N PRO A 168 -7.44 12.20 11.67
CA PRO A 168 -7.49 12.62 10.27
C PRO A 168 -7.35 11.41 9.33
N GLN A 169 -7.94 11.49 8.15
CA GLN A 169 -7.81 10.50 7.09
C GLN A 169 -6.51 10.69 6.31
N ASP A 170 -6.18 11.93 5.99
CA ASP A 170 -5.04 12.35 5.16
C ASP A 170 -4.62 13.78 5.53
N ASN A 171 -3.63 14.35 4.81
CA ASN A 171 -3.16 15.70 5.07
C ASN A 171 -4.26 16.76 4.84
N ALA A 172 -5.09 16.61 3.80
CA ALA A 172 -6.14 17.58 3.50
C ALA A 172 -7.22 17.61 4.58
N ASP A 173 -7.60 16.45 5.10
CA ASP A 173 -8.52 16.30 6.22
C ASP A 173 -7.91 16.81 7.53
N TYR A 174 -6.62 16.57 7.78
CA TYR A 174 -5.89 17.21 8.90
C TYR A 174 -5.98 18.74 8.79
N ALA A 175 -5.70 19.29 7.61
CA ALA A 175 -5.73 20.72 7.33
C ALA A 175 -7.09 21.34 7.63
N GLY A 176 -8.15 20.72 7.11
CA GLY A 176 -9.53 21.18 7.29
C GLY A 176 -9.90 21.22 8.78
N LYS A 177 -9.65 20.13 9.50
CA LYS A 177 -9.90 20.03 10.95
C LYS A 177 -9.08 21.04 11.75
N TYR A 178 -7.82 21.24 11.39
CA TYR A 178 -6.96 22.24 12.02
C TYR A 178 -7.50 23.66 11.79
N GLN A 179 -7.89 23.98 10.55
CA GLN A 179 -8.44 25.28 10.21
C GLN A 179 -9.77 25.57 10.90
N GLU A 180 -10.64 24.57 11.04
CA GLU A 180 -11.89 24.68 11.82
C GLU A 180 -11.65 25.02 13.30
N ARG A 181 -10.55 24.52 13.87
CA ARG A 181 -10.18 24.70 15.29
C ARG A 181 -9.44 26.01 15.55
N HIS A 182 -8.57 26.42 14.64
CA HIS A 182 -7.62 27.51 14.87
C HIS A 182 -7.86 28.74 13.97
N GLY A 183 -8.73 28.65 12.97
CA GLY A 183 -9.04 29.73 12.03
C GLY A 183 -7.94 29.99 10.97
N THR A 184 -6.93 29.13 10.90
CA THR A 184 -5.75 29.25 10.01
C THR A 184 -5.30 27.86 9.57
N ALA A 185 -4.68 27.76 8.39
CA ALA A 185 -4.01 26.54 7.95
C ALA A 185 -2.83 26.18 8.88
N PRO A 186 -2.50 24.89 9.04
CA PRO A 186 -1.32 24.48 9.80
C PRO A 186 -0.04 24.87 9.06
N ALA A 187 1.03 25.18 9.81
CA ALA A 187 2.38 25.34 9.24
C ALA A 187 3.16 24.01 9.20
N LYS A 188 2.69 23.01 9.95
CA LYS A 188 3.26 21.67 10.03
C LYS A 188 2.15 20.65 10.28
N ILE A 189 2.33 19.45 9.76
CA ILE A 189 1.48 18.29 10.04
C ILE A 189 2.33 17.26 10.79
N PRO A 190 2.15 17.10 12.12
CA PRO A 190 2.75 15.99 12.87
C PRO A 190 2.24 14.65 12.33
N GLY A 191 3.10 13.64 12.30
CA GLY A 191 2.78 12.37 11.67
C GLY A 191 3.97 11.43 11.65
N ARG A 192 3.87 10.44 10.78
CA ARG A 192 4.96 9.49 10.50
C ARG A 192 4.77 8.88 9.13
N TRP A 193 5.87 8.50 8.49
CA TRP A 193 5.79 7.61 7.33
C TRP A 193 5.50 6.17 7.79
N VAL A 194 4.50 5.55 7.17
CA VAL A 194 4.16 4.15 7.36
C VAL A 194 4.26 3.42 6.04
N MET A 195 4.92 2.27 6.05
CA MET A 195 4.97 1.39 4.89
C MET A 195 3.60 0.73 4.72
N MET A 196 2.83 1.20 3.73
CA MET A 196 1.46 0.74 3.49
C MET A 196 1.46 -0.57 2.71
N GLN A 197 2.30 -0.68 1.68
CA GLN A 197 2.35 -1.88 0.85
C GLN A 197 3.78 -2.27 0.56
N GLN A 198 4.02 -3.58 0.60
CA GLN A 198 5.21 -4.20 0.07
C GLN A 198 4.90 -5.61 -0.41
N TYR A 199 5.35 -5.96 -1.62
CA TYR A 199 5.17 -7.30 -2.20
C TYR A 199 6.19 -7.59 -3.31
N PRO A 200 6.58 -8.85 -3.53
CA PRO A 200 7.38 -9.23 -4.70
C PRO A 200 6.60 -9.01 -6.00
N VAL A 201 7.26 -8.46 -7.01
CA VAL A 201 6.61 -8.05 -8.27
C VAL A 201 6.63 -9.21 -9.26
N ALA A 202 5.45 -9.78 -9.53
CA ALA A 202 5.27 -10.84 -10.52
C ALA A 202 4.95 -10.29 -11.93
N ASP A 203 4.57 -9.01 -12.04
CA ASP A 203 4.23 -8.41 -13.32
C ASP A 203 5.43 -8.38 -14.27
N GLY A 204 5.20 -8.73 -15.54
CA GLY A 204 6.23 -8.82 -16.56
C GLY A 204 7.25 -9.95 -16.38
N TRP A 205 7.09 -10.83 -15.39
CA TRP A 205 8.00 -11.96 -15.18
C TRP A 205 7.83 -13.05 -16.25
N ASP A 206 8.94 -13.41 -16.89
CA ASP A 206 9.05 -14.59 -17.75
C ASP A 206 9.62 -15.76 -16.94
N ASN A 207 8.78 -16.76 -16.72
CA ASN A 207 9.14 -17.92 -15.90
C ASN A 207 10.13 -18.88 -16.58
N GLU A 208 10.22 -18.86 -17.92
CA GLU A 208 11.17 -19.69 -18.68
C GLU A 208 12.56 -19.08 -18.65
N THR A 209 12.66 -17.78 -18.93
CA THR A 209 13.95 -17.08 -18.98
C THR A 209 14.42 -16.56 -17.63
N LYS A 210 13.53 -16.55 -16.62
CA LYS A 210 13.77 -16.00 -15.28
C LYS A 210 14.21 -14.53 -15.32
N THR A 211 13.52 -13.76 -16.16
CA THR A 211 13.79 -12.33 -16.35
C THR A 211 12.51 -11.52 -16.43
N TYR A 212 12.62 -10.22 -16.16
CA TYR A 212 11.54 -9.28 -16.39
C TYR A 212 11.55 -8.81 -17.84
N THR A 213 10.41 -8.95 -18.51
CA THR A 213 10.16 -8.45 -19.88
C THR A 213 9.91 -6.94 -19.92
N ASN A 214 9.66 -6.32 -18.77
CA ASN A 214 9.49 -4.88 -18.59
C ASN A 214 10.63 -4.26 -17.75
N ALA A 215 11.11 -3.11 -18.20
CA ALA A 215 12.14 -2.35 -17.48
C ALA A 215 11.60 -1.71 -16.19
N ASN A 216 10.35 -1.25 -16.22
CA ASN A 216 9.64 -0.63 -15.09
C ASN A 216 8.27 -1.31 -14.92
N PRO A 217 8.13 -2.30 -14.02
CA PRO A 217 6.80 -2.76 -13.64
C PRO A 217 6.12 -1.63 -12.87
N GLY A 218 5.04 -1.11 -13.45
CA GLY A 218 4.14 -0.19 -12.77
C GLY A 218 3.33 -0.93 -11.73
N ASN A 219 2.84 -0.19 -10.74
CA ASN A 219 2.02 -0.69 -9.64
C ASN A 219 0.97 -1.66 -10.17
N MET A 220 0.75 -2.77 -9.47
CA MET A 220 -0.47 -3.57 -9.63
C MET A 220 -1.65 -2.72 -9.14
N ILE A 221 -2.05 -1.74 -9.93
CA ILE A 221 -3.34 -1.09 -9.88
C ILE A 221 -3.95 -1.33 -11.27
N PRO A 222 -5.02 -2.13 -11.38
CA PRO A 222 -5.79 -2.21 -12.62
C PRO A 222 -6.41 -0.86 -13.00
#